data_AF-A0A0J6EUV0-F1
#
_entry.id   AF-A0A0J6EUV0-F1
#
_cell.length_a   1.000
_cell.length_b   1.000
_cell.length_c   1.000
_cell.angle_alpha   90.00
_cell.angle_beta   90.00
_cell.angle_gamma   90.00
#
_symmetry.space_group_name_H-M   'P 1'
#
loop_
_entity.id
_entity.type
_entity.pdbx_description
1 polymer ?
#
loop_
_entity_poly.entity_id
_entity_poly.type
_entity_poly.pdbx_seq_one_letter_code
_entity_poly.pdbx_strand_id
1 'polypeptide(L)' 'MIEMNDQDFEEWLEIFMPMIRNKLKNTSFQEREDLEQELKIKIHEKADMLLCQDAPGFWEFVADLVNKL' A
#
# COMPACT_ATOMS: atom_id res chain seq x y z
N MET A 1 2.20 3.41 19.04
CA MET A 1 2.24 3.38 17.56
C MET A 1 2.64 1.97 17.20
N ILE A 2 1.86 1.29 16.36
CA ILE A 2 2.30 0.01 15.80
C ILE A 2 3.25 0.42 14.67
N GLU A 3 4.55 0.27 14.88
CA GLU A 3 5.52 0.42 13.79
C GLU A 3 5.38 -0.81 12.89
N MET A 4 5.16 -0.60 11.61
CA MET A 4 5.22 -1.68 10.62
C MET A 4 6.62 -2.29 10.65
N ASN A 5 6.70 -3.61 10.83
CA ASN A 5 7.99 -4.29 10.89
C ASN A 5 8.52 -4.54 9.46
N ASP A 6 9.85 -4.67 9.32
CA ASP A 6 10.52 -4.84 8.03
C ASP A 6 9.95 -6.00 7.19
N GLN A 7 9.51 -7.08 7.82
CA GLN A 7 8.90 -8.23 7.15
C GLN A 7 7.53 -7.90 6.54
N ASP A 8 6.69 -7.17 7.28
CA ASP A 8 5.39 -6.75 6.76
C ASP A 8 5.57 -5.79 5.58
N PHE A 9 6.55 -4.88 5.68
CA PHE A 9 6.88 -3.97 4.60
C PHE A 9 7.32 -4.68 3.33
N GLU A 10 8.16 -5.72 3.45
CA GLU A 10 8.62 -6.48 2.29
C GLU A 10 7.46 -7.21 1.60
N GLU A 11 6.53 -7.80 2.36
CA GLU A 11 5.31 -8.41 1.81
C GLU A 11 4.44 -7.39 1.06
N TRP A 12 4.28 -6.19 1.63
CA TRP A 12 3.58 -5.09 0.98
C TRP A 12 4.28 -4.63 -0.29
N LEU A 13 5.60 -4.52 -0.28
CA LEU A 13 6.38 -4.21 -1.47
C LEU A 13 6.16 -5.27 -2.54
N GLU A 14 6.19 -6.56 -2.22
CA GLU A 14 5.91 -7.63 -3.19
C GLU A 14 4.55 -7.46 -3.86
N ILE A 15 3.52 -7.06 -3.12
CA ILE A 15 2.18 -6.78 -3.64
C ILE A 15 2.19 -5.58 -4.60
N PHE A 16 2.88 -4.50 -4.25
CA PHE A 16 2.88 -3.27 -5.05
C PHE A 16 3.87 -3.27 -6.22
N MET A 17 4.95 -4.04 -6.14
CA MET A 17 6.04 -4.05 -7.12
C MET A 17 5.59 -4.34 -8.57
N PRO A 18 4.65 -5.26 -8.86
CA PRO A 18 4.13 -5.46 -10.20
C PRO A 18 3.48 -4.19 -10.79
N MET A 19 2.72 -3.45 -9.96
CA MET A 19 2.08 -2.20 -10.37
C MET A 19 3.10 -1.09 -10.59
N ILE A 20 4.05 -0.94 -9.67
CA ILE A 20 5.15 0.03 -9.76
C ILE A 20 5.96 -0.19 -11.04
N ARG A 21 6.45 -1.41 -11.26
CA ARG A 21 7.23 -1.76 -12.46
C ARG A 21 6.47 -1.50 -13.74
N ASN A 22 5.16 -1.77 -13.77
CA ASN A 22 4.35 -1.48 -14.95
C ASN A 22 4.24 0.03 -15.24
N LYS A 23 4.15 0.85 -14.18
CA LYS A 23 4.09 2.32 -14.33
C LYS A 23 5.43 2.93 -14.72
N LEU A 24 6.54 2.46 -14.13
CA LEU A 24 7.91 2.91 -14.44
C LEU A 24 8.33 2.67 -15.89
N LYS A 25 7.70 1.73 -16.60
CA LYS A 25 7.92 1.58 -18.05
C LYS A 25 7.56 2.84 -18.86
N ASN A 26 6.69 3.69 -18.33
CA ASN A 26 6.26 4.93 -18.97
C ASN A 26 7.14 6.14 -18.61
N THR A 27 8.17 5.95 -17.77
CA THR A 27 9.13 7.00 -17.41
C THR A 27 10.46 6.79 -18.10
N SER A 28 11.27 7.85 -18.16
CA SER A 28 12.60 7.81 -18.76
C SER A 28 13.50 6.84 -18.01
N PHE A 29 14.39 6.14 -18.72
CA PHE A 29 15.23 5.11 -18.09
C PHE A 29 16.09 5.67 -16.95
N GLN A 30 16.57 6.91 -17.10
CA GLN A 30 17.43 7.59 -16.13
C GLN A 30 16.71 7.86 -14.80
N GLU A 31 15.40 8.09 -14.83
CA GLU A 31 14.61 8.44 -13.63
C GLU A 31 13.98 7.21 -12.97
N ARG A 32 14.03 6.02 -13.60
CA ARG A 32 13.30 4.84 -13.13
C ARG A 32 13.75 4.36 -11.75
N GLU A 33 15.06 4.32 -11.51
CA GLU A 33 15.62 3.84 -10.25
C GLU A 33 15.25 4.79 -9.10
N ASP A 34 15.45 6.10 -9.31
CA ASP A 34 15.10 7.13 -8.33
C ASP A 34 13.60 7.11 -8.01
N LEU A 35 12.75 7.05 -9.03
CA LEU A 35 11.29 6.97 -8.85
C LEU A 35 10.85 5.67 -8.18
N GLU A 36 11.51 4.55 -8.45
CA GLU A 36 11.24 3.29 -7.75
C GLU A 36 11.51 3.43 -6.25
N GLN A 37 12.63 4.04 -5.87
CA GLN A 37 12.99 4.26 -4.48
C GLN A 37 12.05 5.25 -3.79
N GLU A 38 11.71 6.38 -4.42
CA GLU A 38 10.73 7.31 -3.88
C GLU A 38 9.37 6.64 -3.60
N LEU A 39 8.91 5.76 -4.50
CA LEU A 39 7.66 5.04 -4.31
C LEU A 39 7.71 4.07 -3.13
N LYS A 40 8.82 3.35 -2.94
CA LYS A 40 9.02 2.46 -1.77
C LYS A 40 8.98 3.25 -0.47
N ILE A 41 9.69 4.38 -0.41
CA ILE A 41 9.69 5.27 0.77
C ILE A 41 8.27 5.77 1.05
N LYS A 42 7.53 6.19 0.03
CA LYS A 42 6.13 6.64 0.21
C LYS A 42 5.20 5.53 0.70
N ILE A 43 5.37 4.29 0.25
CA ILE A 43 4.60 3.16 0.77
C ILE A 43 4.88 2.98 2.25
N HIS A 44 6.14 3.02 2.66
CA HIS A 44 6.53 2.93 4.07
C HIS A 44 5.90 4.05 4.91
N GLU A 45 6.01 5.31 4.47
CA GLU A 45 5.44 6.48 5.15
C GLU A 45 3.91 6.44 5.27
N LYS A 46 3.23 5.77 4.33
CA LYS A 46 1.77 5.70 4.26
C LYS A 46 1.20 4.38 4.76
N ALA A 47 2.04 3.37 5.01
CA ALA A 47 1.60 2.07 5.48
C ALA A 47 0.86 2.20 6.82
N ASP A 48 1.38 2.98 7.76
CA ASP A 48 0.70 3.23 9.04
C ASP A 48 -0.69 3.85 8.83
N MET A 49 -0.83 4.77 7.87
CA MET A 49 -2.14 5.37 7.54
C MET A 49 -3.09 4.36 6.88
N LEU A 50 -2.59 3.43 6.10
CA LEU A 50 -3.37 2.36 5.45
C LEU A 50 -3.77 1.27 6.45
N LEU A 51 -2.89 0.95 7.39
CA LEU A 51 -3.06 -0.12 8.39
C LEU A 51 -3.84 0.34 9.63
N CYS A 52 -3.77 1.62 9.99
CA CYS A 52 -4.50 2.18 11.13
C CYS A 52 -5.89 2.74 10.77
N GLN A 53 -6.41 2.49 9.56
CA GLN A 53 -7.82 2.73 9.31
C GLN A 53 -8.61 1.56 9.91
N ASP A 54 -9.32 1.79 11.01
CA ASP A 54 -10.43 0.94 11.45
C ASP A 54 -11.52 1.02 10.36
N ALA A 55 -11.34 0.23 9.31
CA ALA A 55 -12.28 0.08 8.22
C ALA A 55 -12.94 -1.29 8.36
N PRO A 56 -14.27 -1.37 8.26
CA PRO A 56 -14.96 -2.63 8.36
C PRO A 56 -14.49 -3.57 7.25
N GLY A 57 -14.19 -4.81 7.61
CA GLY A 57 -13.97 -5.86 6.62
C GLY A 57 -15.18 -6.00 5.70
N PHE A 58 -15.02 -6.61 4.52
CA PHE A 58 -16.11 -6.71 3.54
C PHE A 58 -17.43 -7.23 4.14
N TRP A 59 -17.37 -8.26 4.99
CA TRP A 59 -18.56 -8.82 5.64
C TRP A 59 -19.11 -7.96 6.78
N GLU A 60 -18.23 -7.31 7.56
CA GLU A 60 -18.64 -6.35 8.59
C GLU A 60 -19.36 -5.16 7.96
N PHE A 61 -18.85 -4.68 6.84
CA PHE A 61 -19.46 -3.61 6.06
C PHE A 61 -20.86 -4.01 5.56
N VAL A 62 -21.02 -5.23 5.03
CA VAL A 62 -22.33 -5.74 4.59
C VAL A 62 -23.29 -5.91 5.77
N ALA A 63 -22.82 -6.43 6.91
CA ALA A 63 -23.65 -6.57 8.11
C ALA A 63 -24.10 -5.20 8.64
N ASP A 64 -23.21 -4.22 8.69
CA ASP A 64 -23.52 -2.84 9.07
C ASP A 64 -24.54 -2.19 8.12
N LEU A 65 -24.43 -2.46 6.82
CA LEU A 65 -25.36 -1.94 5.82
C LEU A 65 -26.76 -2.53 6.00
N VAL A 66 -26.86 -3.83 6.27
CA VAL A 66 -28.13 -4.52 6.52
C VAL A 66 -28.76 -4.10 7.84
N ASN A 67 -27.96 -3.84 8.89
CA ASN A 67 -28.45 -3.40 10.20
C ASN A 67 -28.83 -1.90 10.25
N LYS A 68 -28.39 -1.09 9.29
CA LYS A 68 -28.75 0.34 9.16
C LYS A 68 -30.02 0.59 8.32
N LEU A 69 -30.59 -0.45 7.72
CA LEU A 69 -31.88 -0.46 7.00
C LEU A 69 -33.03 -0.83 7.95
#